data_AF-A0A971KT16-F1
#
_entry.id   AF-A0A971KT16-F1
#
_cell.length_a   1.000
_cell.length_b   1.000
_cell.length_c   1.000
_cell.angle_alpha   90.00
_cell.angle_beta   90.00
_cell.angle_gamma   90.00
#
_symmetry.space_group_name_H-M   'P 1'
#
loop_
_entity.id
_entity.type
_entity.pdbx_description
1 polymer ?
#
loop_
_entity_poly.entity_id
_entity_poly.type
_entity_poly.pdbx_seq_one_letter_code
_entity_poly.pdbx_strand_id
1 'polypeptide(L)'
;YKAINKAKETGRGTVQLHTMQLASNRWRSYTLGFDSKSSEVCVEIGPIVDTGQIPFEGTELKDPKRSVARVKVDDCEFYQQFDKKSQIAIMTGPCFEFVKRENGKIEIVFLPWHRTWSHSFTLGLLISFIVGIISFLTVGDGPNPELYTIPRWMLYPLIILFGSMVHIIEDSTGFMGNNLFYPFTKDRTNGLGLMSAAEAIPNFLFVWTSIICILFNLDRFRWAPDEVAAGISSQLAFWGWFYLFPLAVMAYYFFKGKREKAIKAVKTVDFDSQSGAEQETDVSVI
;
A
#
# COMPACT_ATOMS: atom_id res chain seq x y z
N TYR A 1 -17.80 -5.28 16.34
CA TYR A 1 -18.57 -4.88 17.54
C TYR A 1 -17.75 -4.94 18.84
N LYS A 2 -17.41 -6.11 19.41
CA LYS A 2 -16.69 -6.19 20.72
C LYS A 2 -15.40 -5.37 20.80
N ALA A 3 -14.56 -5.41 19.76
CA ALA A 3 -13.32 -4.63 19.72
C ALA A 3 -13.55 -3.10 19.71
N ILE A 4 -14.66 -2.64 19.10
CA ILE A 4 -15.06 -1.23 19.11
C ILE A 4 -15.49 -0.82 20.52
N ASN A 5 -16.30 -1.65 21.20
CA ASN A 5 -16.70 -1.38 22.59
C ASN A 5 -15.48 -1.36 23.53
N LYS A 6 -14.54 -2.30 23.35
CA LYS A 6 -13.26 -2.26 24.08
C LYS A 6 -12.52 -0.95 23.85
N ALA A 7 -12.44 -0.46 22.61
CA ALA A 7 -11.82 0.83 22.32
C ALA A 7 -12.55 2.02 22.98
N LYS A 8 -13.88 1.97 23.13
CA LYS A 8 -14.64 3.01 23.87
C LYS A 8 -14.22 3.10 25.34
N GLU A 9 -14.03 1.94 25.97
CA GLU A 9 -13.73 1.78 27.40
C GLU A 9 -12.25 2.00 27.71
N THR A 10 -11.36 1.33 26.97
CA THR A 10 -9.91 1.27 27.26
C THR A 10 -9.07 2.11 26.31
N GLY A 11 -9.69 2.85 25.39
CA GLY A 11 -9.02 3.71 24.40
C GLY A 11 -8.54 3.01 23.13
N ARG A 12 -8.25 1.69 23.20
CA ARG A 12 -7.84 0.88 22.04
C ARG A 12 -8.44 -0.51 22.06
N GLY A 13 -8.76 -1.04 20.88
CA GLY A 13 -9.24 -2.42 20.69
C GLY A 13 -8.84 -2.96 19.33
N THR A 14 -8.52 -4.25 19.25
CA THR A 14 -8.08 -4.88 17.99
C THR A 14 -8.95 -6.07 17.63
N VAL A 15 -9.07 -6.34 16.33
CA VAL A 15 -9.72 -7.54 15.82
C VAL A 15 -8.94 -8.09 14.63
N GLN A 16 -8.63 -9.39 14.70
CA GLN A 16 -8.11 -10.15 13.58
C GLN A 16 -9.30 -10.77 12.83
N LEU A 17 -9.40 -10.52 11.53
CA LEU A 17 -10.39 -11.19 10.70
C LEU A 17 -9.84 -12.53 10.24
N HIS A 18 -10.66 -13.57 10.36
CA HIS A 18 -10.32 -14.91 9.90
C HIS A 18 -11.13 -15.23 8.64
N THR A 19 -10.56 -16.05 7.77
CA THR A 19 -11.30 -16.56 6.61
C THR A 19 -12.12 -17.78 6.99
N MET A 20 -13.07 -18.11 6.13
CA MET A 20 -13.90 -19.31 6.25
C MET A 20 -13.36 -20.37 5.29
N GLN A 21 -12.38 -21.15 5.74
CA GLN A 21 -11.84 -22.26 4.95
C GLN A 21 -12.86 -23.39 4.85
N LEU A 22 -13.18 -23.80 3.62
CA LEU A 22 -14.12 -24.89 3.32
C LEU A 22 -13.40 -26.18 2.92
N ALA A 23 -12.23 -26.06 2.29
CA ALA A 23 -11.37 -27.18 1.90
C ALA A 23 -9.90 -26.72 1.81
N SER A 24 -8.99 -27.63 1.43
CA SER A 24 -7.56 -27.33 1.25
C SER A 24 -7.30 -26.17 0.29
N ASN A 25 -8.12 -26.02 -0.75
CA ASN A 25 -8.01 -24.99 -1.78
C ASN A 25 -9.31 -24.18 -1.98
N ARG A 26 -10.20 -24.14 -0.98
CA ARG A 26 -11.48 -23.41 -1.09
C ARG A 26 -11.79 -22.61 0.17
N TRP A 27 -12.23 -21.37 -0.05
CA TRP A 27 -12.66 -20.46 1.02
C TRP A 27 -13.98 -19.81 0.65
N ARG A 28 -14.83 -19.57 1.64
CA ARG A 28 -15.96 -18.66 1.49
C ARG A 28 -15.45 -17.24 1.69
N SER A 29 -15.52 -16.42 0.64
CA SER A 29 -15.17 -15.01 0.74
C SER A 29 -16.27 -14.22 1.46
N TYR A 30 -15.92 -13.08 2.04
CA TYR A 30 -16.85 -12.09 2.53
C TYR A 30 -16.22 -10.70 2.47
N THR A 31 -17.06 -9.67 2.45
CA THR A 31 -16.61 -8.28 2.50
C THR A 31 -17.01 -7.65 3.83
N LEU A 32 -16.16 -6.76 4.33
CA LEU A 32 -16.41 -5.97 5.53
C LEU A 32 -16.33 -4.48 5.16
N GLY A 33 -17.40 -3.75 5.44
CA GLY A 33 -17.49 -2.30 5.30
C GLY A 33 -17.78 -1.63 6.63
N PHE A 34 -17.25 -0.43 6.81
CA PHE A 34 -17.55 0.45 7.94
C PHE A 34 -18.22 1.72 7.40
N ASP A 35 -19.55 1.76 7.44
CA ASP A 35 -20.29 2.94 7.03
C ASP A 35 -20.21 4.00 8.14
N SER A 36 -19.33 4.97 7.92
CA SER A 36 -19.06 6.06 8.87
C SER A 36 -20.22 7.07 8.99
N LYS A 37 -21.17 7.09 8.04
CA LYS A 37 -22.32 8.01 8.08
C LYS A 37 -23.46 7.46 8.93
N SER A 38 -23.72 6.17 8.81
CA SER A 38 -24.79 5.49 9.57
C SER A 38 -24.28 4.86 10.88
N SER A 39 -22.96 4.87 11.10
CA SER A 39 -22.29 4.12 12.17
C SER A 39 -22.62 2.63 12.12
N GLU A 40 -22.70 2.06 10.92
CA GLU A 40 -22.99 0.63 10.70
C GLU A 40 -21.74 -0.14 10.28
N VAL A 41 -21.61 -1.35 10.84
CA VAL A 41 -20.69 -2.36 10.33
C VAL A 41 -21.48 -3.26 9.40
N CYS A 42 -21.08 -3.31 8.14
CA CYS A 42 -21.73 -4.11 7.10
C CYS A 42 -20.83 -5.29 6.74
N VAL A 43 -21.38 -6.50 6.75
CA VAL A 43 -20.71 -7.71 6.28
C VAL A 43 -21.56 -8.34 5.19
N GLU A 44 -20.92 -8.71 4.09
CA GLU A 44 -21.58 -9.39 2.97
C GLU A 44 -20.83 -10.67 2.63
N ILE A 45 -21.53 -11.81 2.63
CA ILE A 45 -20.96 -13.09 2.25
C ILE A 45 -20.86 -13.17 0.73
N GLY A 46 -19.64 -13.43 0.24
CA GLY A 46 -19.33 -13.55 -1.17
C GLY A 46 -19.33 -15.00 -1.70
N PRO A 47 -18.88 -15.21 -2.95
CA PRO A 47 -18.72 -16.55 -3.53
C PRO A 47 -17.66 -17.38 -2.80
N ILE A 48 -17.66 -18.69 -3.09
CA ILE A 48 -16.50 -19.53 -2.80
C ILE A 48 -15.40 -19.13 -3.76
N VAL A 49 -14.17 -19.02 -3.27
CA VAL A 49 -12.98 -18.72 -4.07
C VAL A 49 -11.93 -19.82 -3.90
N ASP A 50 -11.07 -19.95 -4.91
CA ASP A 50 -9.86 -20.77 -4.81
C ASP A 50 -8.67 -19.99 -4.20
N THR A 51 -7.49 -20.60 -4.17
CA THR A 51 -6.26 -19.95 -3.69
C THR A 51 -5.83 -18.75 -4.55
N GLY A 52 -6.24 -18.69 -5.82
CA GLY A 52 -6.04 -17.55 -6.71
C GLY A 52 -7.06 -16.43 -6.51
N GLN A 53 -7.95 -16.54 -5.53
CA GLN A 53 -9.09 -15.64 -5.30
C GLN A 53 -10.10 -15.63 -6.47
N ILE A 54 -10.08 -16.66 -7.32
CA ILE A 54 -10.99 -16.78 -8.45
C ILE A 54 -12.33 -17.32 -7.91
N PRO A 55 -13.45 -16.62 -8.14
CA PRO A 55 -14.76 -17.06 -7.67
C PRO A 55 -15.26 -18.28 -8.46
N PHE A 56 -15.84 -19.25 -7.76
CA PHE A 56 -16.62 -20.32 -8.35
C PHE A 56 -18.03 -19.82 -8.64
N GLU A 57 -18.36 -19.67 -9.92
CA GLU A 57 -19.67 -19.20 -10.36
C GLU A 57 -20.81 -20.06 -9.79
N GLY A 58 -21.92 -19.41 -9.44
CA GLY A 58 -23.11 -20.07 -8.91
C GLY A 58 -23.04 -20.41 -7.43
N THR A 59 -21.92 -20.10 -6.76
CA THR A 59 -21.78 -20.27 -5.32
C THR A 59 -22.17 -19.04 -4.52
N GLU A 60 -22.49 -17.92 -5.18
CA GLU A 60 -22.95 -16.68 -4.56
C GLU A 60 -24.28 -16.90 -3.81
N LEU A 61 -24.40 -16.28 -2.63
CA LEU A 61 -25.68 -16.24 -1.93
C LEU A 61 -26.59 -15.21 -2.59
N LYS A 62 -27.62 -15.70 -3.29
CA LYS A 62 -28.58 -14.85 -4.01
C LYS A 62 -29.61 -14.16 -3.12
N ASP A 63 -29.81 -14.64 -1.89
CA ASP A 63 -30.78 -14.06 -0.94
C ASP A 63 -30.11 -12.94 -0.11
N PRO A 64 -30.48 -11.66 -0.33
CA PRO A 64 -29.88 -10.53 0.39
C PRO A 64 -30.05 -10.62 1.91
N LYS A 65 -31.14 -11.24 2.41
CA LYS A 65 -31.39 -11.39 3.85
C LYS A 65 -30.43 -12.39 4.49
N ARG A 66 -29.81 -13.26 3.71
CA ARG A 66 -28.84 -14.26 4.15
C ARG A 66 -27.40 -13.90 3.82
N SER A 67 -27.19 -13.08 2.79
CA SER A 67 -25.85 -12.65 2.39
C SER A 67 -25.37 -11.43 3.17
N VAL A 68 -26.26 -10.52 3.57
CA VAL A 68 -25.87 -9.24 4.20
C VAL A 68 -26.27 -9.19 5.67
N ALA A 69 -25.31 -8.83 6.52
CA ALA A 69 -25.54 -8.50 7.91
C ALA A 69 -25.10 -7.06 8.17
N ARG A 70 -25.98 -6.27 8.81
CA ARG A 70 -25.68 -4.91 9.25
C ARG A 70 -25.87 -4.80 10.74
N VAL A 71 -24.90 -4.19 11.41
CA VAL A 71 -24.94 -3.96 12.85
C VAL A 71 -24.63 -2.50 13.11
N LYS A 72 -25.62 -1.78 13.64
CA LYS A 72 -25.43 -0.43 14.14
C LYS A 72 -24.57 -0.45 15.40
N VAL A 73 -23.58 0.44 15.46
CA VAL A 73 -22.78 0.64 16.65
C VAL A 73 -23.34 1.84 17.40
N ASP A 74 -24.03 1.57 18.49
CA ASP A 74 -24.63 2.63 19.30
C ASP A 74 -23.58 3.44 20.06
N ASP A 75 -23.94 4.72 20.26
CA ASP A 75 -23.21 5.69 21.09
C ASP A 75 -21.75 5.94 20.67
N CYS A 76 -21.47 5.86 19.37
CA CYS A 76 -20.14 6.18 18.84
C CYS A 76 -20.17 6.55 17.36
N GLU A 77 -19.50 7.65 17.03
CA GLU A 77 -19.08 7.95 15.67
C GLU A 77 -17.71 7.33 15.41
N PHE A 78 -17.59 6.59 14.33
CA PHE A 78 -16.31 6.11 13.84
C PHE A 78 -16.03 6.64 12.43
N TYR A 79 -14.76 6.73 12.09
CA TYR A 79 -14.33 7.11 10.75
C TYR A 79 -13.17 6.23 10.29
N GLN A 80 -13.08 6.10 8.97
CA GLN A 80 -11.96 5.46 8.29
C GLN A 80 -11.34 6.46 7.32
N GLN A 81 -10.01 6.46 7.21
CA GLN A 81 -9.28 7.37 6.31
C GLN A 81 -9.43 7.01 4.83
N PHE A 82 -9.90 5.80 4.56
CA PHE A 82 -10.21 5.32 3.22
C PHE A 82 -11.55 4.61 3.26
N ASP A 83 -12.48 5.05 2.42
CA ASP A 83 -13.86 4.55 2.39
C ASP A 83 -13.94 3.39 1.39
N LYS A 84 -13.37 2.23 1.78
CA LYS A 84 -13.38 1.00 0.97
C LYS A 84 -13.82 -0.20 1.79
N LYS A 85 -14.65 -1.07 1.18
CA LYS A 85 -14.92 -2.41 1.69
C LYS A 85 -13.63 -3.24 1.62
N SER A 86 -13.29 -3.94 2.70
CA SER A 86 -12.22 -4.94 2.68
C SER A 86 -12.79 -6.27 2.23
N GLN A 87 -12.22 -6.87 1.20
CA GLN A 87 -12.54 -8.22 0.78
C GLN A 87 -11.65 -9.21 1.55
N ILE A 88 -12.27 -10.17 2.22
CA ILE A 88 -11.61 -11.26 2.94
C ILE A 88 -11.90 -12.53 2.16
N ALA A 89 -10.91 -12.99 1.39
CA ALA A 89 -11.07 -14.10 0.45
C ALA A 89 -10.29 -15.36 0.85
N ILE A 90 -8.99 -15.23 1.18
CA ILE A 90 -8.08 -16.37 1.38
C ILE A 90 -7.11 -16.15 2.55
N MET A 91 -6.48 -17.23 3.03
CA MET A 91 -5.48 -17.21 4.11
C MET A 91 -5.97 -16.54 5.40
N THR A 92 -5.17 -15.68 6.03
CA THR A 92 -5.59 -14.89 7.19
C THR A 92 -6.03 -13.53 6.71
N GLY A 93 -7.20 -13.07 7.16
CA GLY A 93 -7.73 -11.75 6.82
C GLY A 93 -6.89 -10.61 7.42
N PRO A 94 -7.26 -9.35 7.16
CA PRO A 94 -6.57 -8.21 7.75
C PRO A 94 -6.89 -8.06 9.25
N CYS A 95 -5.98 -7.39 9.96
CA CYS A 95 -6.21 -6.91 11.32
C CYS A 95 -6.68 -5.46 11.30
N PHE A 96 -7.65 -5.13 12.14
CA PHE A 96 -8.09 -3.77 12.38
C PHE A 96 -7.84 -3.38 13.84
N GLU A 97 -7.36 -2.16 14.06
CA GLU A 97 -7.33 -1.51 15.36
C GLU A 97 -8.34 -0.36 15.38
N PHE A 98 -9.03 -0.22 16.50
CA PHE A 98 -9.97 0.85 16.80
C PHE A 98 -9.32 1.71 17.87
N VAL A 99 -9.11 2.99 17.57
CA VAL A 99 -8.43 3.94 18.46
C VAL A 99 -9.38 5.07 18.80
N LYS A 100 -9.68 5.26 20.08
CA LYS A 100 -10.43 6.42 20.56
C LYS A 100 -9.54 7.66 20.49
N ARG A 101 -9.95 8.65 19.71
CA ARG A 101 -9.23 9.92 19.55
C ARG A 101 -9.73 10.96 20.56
N GLU A 102 -8.98 12.05 20.72
CA GLU A 102 -9.29 13.12 21.68
C GLU A 102 -10.66 13.77 21.43
N ASN A 103 -11.10 13.81 20.17
CA ASN A 103 -12.43 14.29 19.77
C ASN A 103 -13.58 13.32 20.11
N GLY A 104 -13.30 12.22 20.81
CA GLY A 104 -14.29 11.21 21.21
C GLY A 104 -14.68 10.23 20.10
N LYS A 105 -14.23 10.44 18.85
CA LYS A 105 -14.49 9.54 17.73
C LYS A 105 -13.55 8.34 17.74
N ILE A 106 -14.00 7.23 17.17
CA ILE A 106 -13.15 6.05 16.97
C ILE A 106 -12.57 6.08 15.56
N GLU A 107 -11.25 6.09 15.47
CA GLU A 107 -10.55 5.87 14.21
C GLU A 107 -10.42 4.36 13.96
N ILE A 108 -10.76 3.95 12.74
CA ILE A 108 -10.54 2.60 12.25
C ILE A 108 -9.19 2.56 11.51
N VAL A 109 -8.24 1.83 12.10
CA VAL A 109 -6.87 1.67 11.62
C VAL A 109 -6.72 0.29 10.99
N PHE A 110 -6.50 0.26 9.68
CA PHE A 110 -6.24 -0.95 8.93
C PHE A 110 -4.76 -1.36 9.02
N LEU A 111 -4.52 -2.65 9.28
CA LEU A 111 -3.20 -3.26 9.40
C LEU A 111 -2.26 -2.49 10.35
N PRO A 112 -2.65 -2.34 11.64
CA PRO A 112 -1.92 -1.51 12.61
C PRO A 112 -0.46 -1.94 12.75
N TRP A 113 -0.17 -3.25 12.82
CA TRP A 113 1.20 -3.73 13.02
C TRP A 113 2.10 -3.47 11.81
N HIS A 114 1.63 -3.80 10.62
CA HIS A 114 2.39 -3.70 9.37
C HIS A 114 2.90 -2.27 9.15
N ARG A 115 2.06 -1.26 9.40
CA ARG A 115 2.40 0.13 9.08
C ARG A 115 2.98 0.93 10.23
N THR A 116 3.08 0.33 11.42
CA THR A 116 3.75 0.95 12.57
C THR A 116 5.18 0.45 12.69
N TRP A 117 5.40 -0.87 12.68
CA TRP A 117 6.74 -1.43 12.88
C TRP A 117 7.50 -1.64 11.58
N SER A 118 6.92 -2.35 10.60
CA SER A 118 7.68 -2.74 9.40
C SER A 118 7.88 -1.59 8.39
N HIS A 119 7.27 -0.43 8.65
CA HIS A 119 7.38 0.78 7.83
C HIS A 119 7.89 1.98 8.65
N SER A 120 8.77 1.73 9.62
CA SER A 120 9.45 2.80 10.36
C SER A 120 10.88 3.00 9.87
N PHE A 121 11.32 4.26 9.85
CA PHE A 121 12.68 4.62 9.49
C PHE A 121 13.67 4.04 10.51
N THR A 122 13.29 4.03 11.79
CA THR A 122 14.09 3.45 12.88
C THR A 122 14.38 1.97 12.64
N LEU A 123 13.42 1.18 12.13
CA LEU A 123 13.66 -0.23 11.81
C LEU A 123 14.59 -0.38 10.60
N GLY A 124 14.37 0.40 9.54
CA GLY A 124 15.27 0.41 8.37
C GLY A 124 16.71 0.74 8.74
N LEU A 125 16.90 1.74 9.61
CA LEU A 125 18.20 2.13 10.14
C LEU A 125 18.83 1.03 11.01
N LEU A 126 18.06 0.37 11.88
CA LEU A 126 18.56 -0.73 12.71
C LEU A 126 19.02 -1.92 11.87
N ILE A 127 18.21 -2.33 10.89
CA ILE A 127 18.57 -3.44 9.98
C ILE A 127 19.79 -3.06 9.15
N SER A 128 19.83 -1.83 8.62
CA SER A 128 20.99 -1.29 7.91
C SER A 128 22.25 -1.35 8.79
N PHE A 129 22.18 -0.93 10.05
CA PHE A 129 23.30 -0.97 10.98
C PHE A 129 23.79 -2.40 11.25
N ILE A 130 22.88 -3.35 11.51
CA ILE A 130 23.23 -4.77 11.72
C ILE A 130 23.91 -5.35 10.48
N VAL A 131 23.36 -5.09 9.30
CA VAL A 131 23.97 -5.53 8.04
C VAL A 131 25.31 -4.83 7.79
N GLY A 132 25.46 -3.58 8.22
CA GLY A 132 26.74 -2.86 8.21
C GLY A 132 27.82 -3.58 9.02
N ILE A 133 27.50 -4.03 10.24
CA ILE A 133 28.43 -4.82 11.05
C ILE A 133 28.79 -6.14 10.37
N ILE A 134 27.78 -6.89 9.90
CA ILE A 134 28.00 -8.19 9.27
C ILE A 134 28.85 -8.03 7.99
N SER A 135 28.49 -7.08 7.13
CA SER A 135 29.21 -6.81 5.89
C SER A 135 30.63 -6.33 6.16
N PHE A 136 30.86 -5.46 7.14
CA PHE A 136 32.20 -5.02 7.52
C PHE A 136 33.12 -6.20 7.91
N LEU A 137 32.56 -7.22 8.58
CA LEU A 137 33.30 -8.41 9.02
C LEU A 137 33.46 -9.49 7.94
N THR A 138 32.62 -9.49 6.89
CA THR A 138 32.52 -10.62 5.94
C THR A 138 32.85 -10.24 4.50
N VAL A 139 32.74 -8.96 4.14
CA VAL A 139 32.95 -8.45 2.79
C VAL A 139 34.34 -7.82 2.71
N GLY A 140 35.28 -8.55 2.13
CA GLY A 140 36.58 -7.99 1.76
C GLY A 140 36.49 -7.05 0.54
N ASP A 141 37.57 -6.34 0.29
CA ASP A 141 37.73 -5.40 -0.83
C ASP A 141 37.57 -6.10 -2.20
N GLY A 142 37.90 -7.40 -2.26
CA GLY A 142 37.92 -8.26 -3.44
C GLY A 142 38.74 -7.72 -4.61
N PRO A 143 38.46 -8.12 -5.86
CA PRO A 143 39.49 -8.14 -6.89
C PRO A 143 39.85 -6.77 -7.49
N ASN A 144 38.92 -5.80 -7.46
CA ASN A 144 39.08 -4.49 -8.12
C ASN A 144 38.56 -3.36 -7.20
N PRO A 145 39.18 -3.13 -6.02
CA PRO A 145 38.75 -2.11 -5.08
C PRO A 145 38.76 -0.68 -5.64
N GLU A 146 39.67 -0.41 -6.58
CA GLU A 146 39.82 0.88 -7.26
C GLU A 146 38.61 1.28 -8.11
N LEU A 147 37.74 0.33 -8.48
CA LEU A 147 36.51 0.61 -9.20
C LEU A 147 35.41 1.19 -8.29
N TYR A 148 35.56 1.13 -6.97
CA TYR A 148 34.54 1.55 -6.03
C TYR A 148 34.90 2.88 -5.37
N THR A 149 34.00 3.86 -5.45
CA THR A 149 34.15 5.15 -4.75
C THR A 149 33.84 5.03 -3.25
N ILE A 150 33.14 3.97 -2.85
CA ILE A 150 32.80 3.65 -1.46
C ILE A 150 33.20 2.20 -1.16
N PRO A 151 33.68 1.89 0.07
CA PRO A 151 34.04 0.53 0.44
C PRO A 151 32.89 -0.44 0.16
N ARG A 152 33.22 -1.61 -0.41
CA ARG A 152 32.20 -2.56 -0.86
C ARG A 152 31.26 -3.01 0.26
N TRP A 153 31.79 -3.17 1.47
CA TRP A 153 30.96 -3.52 2.63
C TRP A 153 29.88 -2.45 2.90
N MET A 154 30.15 -1.16 2.66
CA MET A 154 29.18 -0.07 2.87
C MET A 154 28.03 -0.09 1.87
N LEU A 155 28.19 -0.71 0.69
CA LEU A 155 27.11 -0.77 -0.30
C LEU A 155 25.87 -1.48 0.26
N TYR A 156 26.06 -2.58 0.98
CA TYR A 156 24.98 -3.40 1.54
C TYR A 156 24.07 -2.64 2.54
N PRO A 157 24.59 -2.02 3.62
CA PRO A 157 23.76 -1.27 4.55
C PRO A 157 23.13 -0.04 3.89
N LEU A 158 23.80 0.61 2.93
CA LEU A 158 23.23 1.75 2.21
C LEU A 158 22.06 1.35 1.31
N ILE A 159 22.16 0.24 0.58
CA ILE A 159 21.06 -0.27 -0.24
C ILE A 159 19.82 -0.55 0.63
N ILE A 160 20.01 -1.17 1.80
CA ILE A 160 18.91 -1.45 2.73
C ILE A 160 18.31 -0.15 3.26
N LEU A 161 19.15 0.81 3.67
CA LEU A 161 18.68 2.08 4.22
C LEU A 161 17.91 2.88 3.16
N PHE A 162 18.48 3.08 1.97
CA PHE A 162 17.83 3.86 0.93
C PHE A 162 16.62 3.15 0.33
N GLY A 163 16.68 1.83 0.14
CA GLY A 163 15.52 1.04 -0.30
C GLY A 163 14.36 1.13 0.69
N SER A 164 14.63 0.95 1.99
CA SER A 164 13.59 1.12 3.02
C SER A 164 13.08 2.56 3.11
N MET A 165 13.96 3.57 2.97
CA MET A 165 13.56 4.97 3.01
C MET A 165 12.65 5.37 1.84
N VAL A 166 12.97 4.93 0.61
CA VAL A 166 12.12 5.16 -0.57
C VAL A 166 10.73 4.55 -0.35
N HIS A 167 10.69 3.31 0.13
CA HIS A 167 9.43 2.62 0.44
C HIS A 167 8.60 3.36 1.49
N ILE A 168 9.23 3.87 2.56
CA ILE A 168 8.56 4.66 3.61
C ILE A 168 8.04 5.99 3.05
N ILE A 169 8.83 6.68 2.23
CA ILE A 169 8.43 7.94 1.59
C ILE A 169 7.21 7.71 0.69
N GLU A 170 7.23 6.65 -0.11
CA GLU A 170 6.09 6.26 -0.95
C GLU A 170 4.83 6.07 -0.12
N ASP A 171 4.91 5.35 0.99
CA ASP A 171 3.81 5.16 1.93
C ASP A 171 3.29 6.47 2.54
N SER A 172 4.18 7.45 2.81
CA SER A 172 3.80 8.80 3.26
C SER A 172 3.04 9.60 2.19
N THR A 173 3.27 9.33 0.90
CA THR A 173 2.49 9.96 -0.18
C THR A 173 1.10 9.34 -0.36
N GLY A 174 0.91 8.11 0.13
CA GLY A 174 -0.34 7.37 0.06
C GLY A 174 -1.43 7.84 1.04
N PHE A 175 -2.54 7.10 1.11
CA PHE A 175 -3.63 7.38 2.06
C PHE A 175 -3.38 6.84 3.47
N MET A 176 -2.58 5.79 3.59
CA MET A 176 -2.44 5.03 4.84
C MET A 176 -1.35 5.59 5.78
N GLY A 177 -0.38 6.33 5.24
CA GLY A 177 0.74 6.89 5.99
C GLY A 177 1.62 5.83 6.65
N ASN A 178 2.39 6.25 7.65
CA ASN A 178 3.30 5.39 8.40
C ASN A 178 3.62 5.99 9.79
N ASN A 179 4.40 5.26 10.57
CA ASN A 179 4.99 5.77 11.81
C ASN A 179 6.53 5.82 11.69
N LEU A 180 7.05 6.99 11.32
CA LEU A 180 8.46 7.19 11.01
C LEU A 180 9.42 6.73 12.12
N PHE A 181 9.07 6.98 13.38
CA PHE A 181 9.99 6.79 14.53
C PHE A 181 9.54 5.72 15.52
N TYR A 182 8.72 4.75 15.10
CA TYR A 182 8.44 3.60 15.96
C TYR A 182 9.74 2.88 16.37
N PRO A 183 9.96 2.52 17.66
CA PRO A 183 8.98 2.47 18.75
C PRO A 183 8.90 3.73 19.63
N PHE A 184 9.62 4.81 19.31
CA PHE A 184 9.61 6.04 20.10
C PHE A 184 8.27 6.79 20.01
N THR A 185 7.63 6.73 18.84
CA THR A 185 6.28 7.24 18.59
C THR A 185 5.28 6.08 18.51
N LYS A 186 4.08 6.26 19.08
CA LYS A 186 3.02 5.22 19.13
C LYS A 186 1.89 5.42 18.15
N ASP A 187 1.69 6.66 17.70
CA ASP A 187 0.66 7.01 16.73
C ASP A 187 1.28 7.20 15.36
N ARG A 188 0.56 6.73 14.32
CA ARG A 188 0.96 6.98 12.94
C ARG A 188 0.68 8.43 12.56
N THR A 189 1.42 8.90 11.56
CA THR A 189 1.08 10.09 10.80
C THR A 189 0.29 9.67 9.57
N ASN A 190 -0.75 10.43 9.26
CA ASN A 190 -1.56 10.19 8.06
C ASN A 190 -0.73 10.50 6.82
N GLY A 191 -0.96 9.72 5.76
CA GLY A 191 -0.35 10.01 4.47
C GLY A 191 -1.02 11.20 3.79
N LEU A 192 -0.38 11.72 2.75
CA LEU A 192 -0.85 12.90 2.01
C LEU A 192 -2.07 12.62 1.12
N GLY A 193 -2.44 11.35 0.92
CA GLY A 193 -3.58 10.96 0.09
C GLY A 193 -3.42 11.31 -1.39
N LEU A 194 -2.17 11.42 -1.86
CA LEU A 194 -1.87 11.83 -3.22
C LEU A 194 -2.05 10.68 -4.21
N MET A 195 -1.76 9.46 -3.79
CA MET A 195 -1.77 8.26 -4.64
C MET A 195 -2.35 7.07 -3.87
N SER A 196 -3.00 6.16 -4.57
CA SER A 196 -3.38 4.85 -3.99
C SER A 196 -2.45 3.78 -4.54
N ALA A 197 -2.07 2.82 -3.68
CA ALA A 197 -1.24 1.68 -4.08
C ALA A 197 -1.89 0.81 -5.18
N ALA A 198 -3.21 0.94 -5.39
CA ALA A 198 -3.94 0.25 -6.44
C ALA A 198 -3.96 0.99 -7.79
N GLU A 199 -3.43 2.23 -7.86
CA GLU A 199 -3.42 2.99 -9.11
C GLU A 199 -2.21 2.59 -9.97
N ALA A 200 -2.45 2.11 -11.19
CA ALA A 200 -1.37 1.71 -12.08
C ALA A 200 -0.41 2.85 -12.47
N ILE A 201 -0.92 4.07 -12.69
CA ILE A 201 -0.07 5.18 -13.17
C ILE A 201 1.02 5.56 -12.15
N PRO A 202 0.70 5.83 -10.85
CA PRO A 202 1.72 6.01 -9.81
C PRO A 202 2.74 4.87 -9.76
N ASN A 203 2.26 3.62 -9.70
CA ASN A 203 3.14 2.44 -9.60
C ASN A 203 4.08 2.34 -10.80
N PHE A 204 3.55 2.47 -12.01
CA PHE A 204 4.33 2.45 -13.23
C PHE A 204 5.34 3.59 -13.26
N LEU A 205 4.97 4.80 -12.83
CA LEU A 205 5.88 5.94 -12.79
C LEU A 205 7.07 5.68 -11.85
N PHE A 206 6.86 5.14 -10.65
CA PHE A 206 7.95 4.82 -9.72
C PHE A 206 8.90 3.75 -10.28
N VAL A 207 8.34 2.68 -10.87
CA VAL A 207 9.14 1.62 -11.53
C VAL A 207 9.91 2.18 -12.73
N TRP A 208 9.24 2.95 -13.59
CA TRP A 208 9.84 3.59 -14.76
C TRP A 208 11.00 4.52 -14.35
N THR A 209 10.78 5.37 -13.34
CA THR A 209 11.82 6.24 -12.78
C THR A 209 13.04 5.43 -12.35
N SER A 210 12.82 4.32 -11.65
CA SER A 210 13.89 3.45 -11.18
C SER A 210 14.68 2.84 -12.33
N ILE A 211 14.00 2.33 -13.37
CA ILE A 211 14.62 1.77 -14.57
C ILE A 211 15.44 2.84 -15.30
N ILE A 212 14.88 4.02 -15.53
CA ILE A 212 15.58 5.12 -16.23
C ILE A 212 16.82 5.56 -15.46
N CYS A 213 16.74 5.69 -14.12
CA CYS A 213 17.91 5.98 -13.29
C CYS A 213 18.99 4.89 -13.38
N ILE A 214 18.61 3.61 -13.38
CA ILE A 214 19.55 2.49 -13.51
C ILE A 214 20.22 2.54 -14.88
N LEU A 215 19.45 2.67 -15.96
CA LEU A 215 19.97 2.73 -17.32
C LEU A 215 20.91 3.94 -17.52
N PHE A 216 20.54 5.10 -16.99
CA PHE A 216 21.40 6.29 -17.04
C PHE A 216 22.74 6.07 -16.33
N ASN A 217 22.73 5.43 -15.16
CA ASN A 217 23.96 5.14 -14.43
C ASN A 217 24.81 4.07 -15.12
N LEU A 218 24.19 3.01 -15.66
CA LEU A 218 24.90 1.99 -16.44
C LEU A 218 25.57 2.60 -17.67
N ASP A 219 24.88 3.51 -18.36
CA ASP A 219 25.43 4.22 -19.51
C ASP A 219 26.58 5.15 -19.12
N ARG A 220 26.39 5.93 -18.04
CA ARG A 220 27.40 6.88 -17.54
C ARG A 220 28.72 6.21 -17.15
N PHE A 221 28.66 4.98 -16.62
CA PHE A 221 29.83 4.23 -16.16
C PHE A 221 30.25 3.10 -17.11
N ARG A 222 29.78 3.14 -18.37
CA ARG A 222 30.20 2.17 -19.39
C ARG A 222 31.66 2.36 -19.79
N TRP A 223 32.21 1.35 -20.44
CA TRP A 223 33.62 1.31 -20.87
C TRP A 223 34.00 2.35 -21.95
N ALA A 224 33.02 2.92 -22.66
CA ALA A 224 33.19 3.94 -23.70
C ALA A 224 32.35 5.20 -23.38
N PRO A 225 32.80 6.05 -22.43
CA PRO A 225 32.02 7.21 -21.95
C PRO A 225 31.93 8.36 -22.97
N ASP A 226 32.87 8.43 -23.92
CA ASP A 226 32.92 9.49 -24.95
C ASP A 226 32.10 9.15 -26.19
N GLU A 227 31.73 7.88 -26.37
CA GLU A 227 30.76 7.51 -27.37
C GLU A 227 29.38 7.97 -26.90
N VAL A 228 28.47 8.28 -27.81
CA VAL A 228 27.09 8.62 -27.46
C VAL A 228 26.18 7.67 -28.20
N ALA A 229 25.22 7.06 -27.50
CA ALA A 229 24.27 6.15 -28.14
C ALA A 229 23.54 6.87 -29.29
N ALA A 230 23.40 6.20 -30.43
CA ALA A 230 22.74 6.78 -31.59
C ALA A 230 21.33 7.26 -31.24
N GLY A 231 21.04 8.53 -31.52
CA GLY A 231 19.74 9.16 -31.24
C GLY A 231 19.62 9.88 -29.89
N ILE A 232 20.61 9.78 -28.98
CA ILE A 232 20.61 10.49 -27.70
C ILE A 232 21.70 11.56 -27.75
N SER A 233 21.40 12.76 -28.24
CA SER A 233 22.45 13.77 -28.49
C SER A 233 23.07 14.39 -27.24
N SER A 234 22.47 14.21 -26.05
CA SER A 234 22.97 14.71 -24.77
C SER A 234 22.28 14.04 -23.58
N GLN A 235 22.85 14.20 -22.38
CA GLN A 235 22.19 13.78 -21.12
C GLN A 235 20.83 14.47 -20.94
N LEU A 236 20.70 15.73 -21.35
CA LEU A 236 19.44 16.45 -21.31
C LEU A 236 18.42 15.83 -22.28
N ALA A 237 18.85 15.41 -23.46
CA ALA A 237 17.97 14.70 -24.41
C ALA A 237 17.50 13.36 -23.84
N PHE A 238 18.36 12.63 -23.13
CA PHE A 238 17.97 11.40 -22.42
C PHE A 238 16.86 11.67 -21.40
N TRP A 239 17.09 12.60 -20.45
CA TRP A 239 16.09 12.92 -19.44
C TRP A 239 14.82 13.55 -20.04
N GLY A 240 14.95 14.33 -21.12
CA GLY A 240 13.83 14.88 -21.86
C GLY A 240 12.93 13.79 -22.45
N TRP A 241 13.49 12.91 -23.27
CA TRP A 241 12.74 11.91 -24.02
C TRP A 241 12.28 10.72 -23.19
N PHE A 242 13.14 10.23 -22.29
CA PHE A 242 12.86 9.00 -21.54
C PHE A 242 12.27 9.24 -20.16
N TYR A 243 12.30 10.48 -19.64
CA TYR A 243 11.74 10.78 -18.33
C TYR A 243 10.67 11.88 -18.37
N LEU A 244 11.03 13.11 -18.75
CA LEU A 244 10.12 14.26 -18.71
C LEU A 244 8.91 14.08 -19.62
N PHE A 245 9.11 13.56 -20.84
CA PHE A 245 8.01 13.33 -21.77
C PHE A 245 7.03 12.24 -21.26
N PRO A 246 7.48 11.01 -20.90
CA PRO A 246 6.60 10.02 -20.27
C PRO A 246 5.92 10.53 -18.99
N LEU A 247 6.66 11.25 -18.13
CA LEU A 247 6.12 11.86 -16.92
C LEU A 247 4.99 12.84 -17.24
N ALA A 248 5.17 13.72 -18.22
CA ALA A 248 4.15 14.68 -18.63
C ALA A 248 2.90 13.98 -19.18
N VAL A 249 3.07 12.96 -20.03
CA VAL A 249 1.98 12.15 -20.59
C VAL A 249 1.20 11.45 -19.46
N MET A 250 1.91 10.78 -18.55
CA MET A 250 1.31 10.08 -17.41
C MET A 250 0.61 11.05 -16.45
N ALA A 251 1.24 12.18 -16.12
CA ALA A 251 0.64 13.20 -15.27
C ALA A 251 -0.66 13.74 -15.87
N TYR A 252 -0.67 14.00 -17.18
CA TYR A 252 -1.88 14.42 -17.89
C TYR A 252 -3.01 13.40 -17.72
N TYR A 253 -2.77 12.11 -17.99
CA TYR A 253 -3.78 11.06 -17.84
C TYR A 253 -4.22 10.86 -16.39
N PHE A 254 -3.29 10.93 -15.44
CA PHE A 254 -3.58 10.84 -14.01
C PHE A 254 -4.51 11.96 -13.54
N PHE A 255 -4.17 13.22 -13.83
CA PHE A 255 -5.00 14.35 -13.41
C PHE A 255 -6.33 14.42 -14.17
N LYS A 256 -6.36 14.04 -15.44
CA LYS A 256 -7.60 13.88 -16.20
C LYS A 256 -8.51 12.84 -15.55
N GLY A 257 -7.98 11.65 -15.26
CA GLY A 257 -8.73 10.58 -14.59
C GLY A 257 -9.22 10.98 -13.20
N LYS A 258 -8.40 11.67 -12.39
CA LYS A 258 -8.83 12.21 -11.10
C LYS A 258 -9.97 13.22 -11.22
N ARG A 259 -9.91 14.13 -12.19
CA ARG A 259 -10.97 15.11 -12.43
C ARG A 259 -12.27 14.42 -12.82
N GLU A 260 -12.21 13.43 -13.70
CA GLU A 260 -13.39 12.63 -14.10
C GLU A 260 -13.97 11.84 -12.92
N LYS A 261 -13.11 11.23 -12.09
CA LYS A 261 -13.54 10.57 -10.85
C LYS A 261 -14.18 11.54 -9.87
N ALA A 262 -13.60 12.73 -9.65
CA ALA A 262 -14.18 13.74 -8.76
C ALA A 262 -15.56 14.22 -9.23
N ILE A 263 -15.77 14.32 -10.55
CA ILE A 263 -17.09 14.64 -11.14
C ILE A 263 -18.09 13.50 -10.90
N LYS A 264 -17.65 12.23 -10.95
CA LYS A 264 -18.49 11.05 -10.70
C LYS A 264 -18.72 10.74 -9.21
N ALA A 265 -17.79 11.13 -8.34
CA ALA A 265 -17.76 10.84 -6.89
C ALA A 265 -18.83 11.60 -6.07
N VAL A 266 -19.71 12.36 -6.73
CA VAL A 266 -20.98 12.81 -6.13
C VAL A 266 -21.87 11.60 -5.77
N LYS A 267 -21.61 10.41 -6.33
CA LYS A 267 -22.15 9.15 -5.82
C LYS A 267 -21.36 8.67 -4.61
N THR A 268 -21.99 8.73 -3.45
CA THR A 268 -21.56 8.09 -2.20
C THR A 268 -21.20 6.64 -2.40
N VAL A 269 -20.20 6.13 -1.67
CA VAL A 269 -19.89 4.69 -1.62
C VAL A 269 -21.17 3.93 -1.31
N ASP A 270 -21.63 3.15 -2.29
CA ASP A 270 -22.88 2.42 -2.20
C ASP A 270 -22.62 1.12 -1.44
N PHE A 271 -22.79 1.18 -0.12
CA PHE A 271 -22.73 0.02 0.76
C PHE A 271 -23.88 -0.97 0.51
N ASP A 272 -24.94 -0.57 -0.20
CA ASP A 272 -26.11 -1.38 -0.56
C ASP A 272 -25.95 -2.13 -1.90
N SER A 273 -25.01 -1.70 -2.76
CA SER A 273 -24.68 -2.42 -3.99
C SER A 273 -23.80 -3.64 -3.75
N GLN A 274 -24.20 -4.79 -4.32
CA GLN A 274 -23.41 -6.04 -4.35
C GLN A 274 -22.08 -5.88 -5.12
N SER A 275 -21.97 -4.84 -5.95
CA SER A 275 -20.77 -4.51 -6.73
C SER A 275 -19.78 -3.59 -6.00
N GLY A 276 -20.06 -3.20 -4.76
CA GLY A 276 -19.26 -2.21 -4.03
C GLY A 276 -17.89 -2.70 -3.54
N ALA A 277 -17.60 -3.99 -3.67
CA ALA A 277 -16.22 -4.46 -3.69
C ALA A 277 -15.76 -4.34 -5.13
N GLU A 278 -15.13 -3.21 -5.49
CA GLU A 278 -14.36 -3.15 -6.72
C GLU A 278 -13.36 -4.31 -6.68
N GLN A 279 -13.65 -5.38 -7.42
CA GLN A 279 -12.59 -6.18 -8.01
C GLN A 279 -11.71 -5.15 -8.72
N GLU A 280 -10.46 -5.02 -8.30
CA GLU A 280 -9.45 -4.13 -8.89
C GLU A 280 -9.20 -4.53 -10.35
N THR A 281 -10.19 -4.28 -11.20
CA THR A 281 -10.04 -4.22 -12.64
C THR A 281 -9.76 -2.77 -12.91
N ASP A 282 -8.50 -2.41 -12.71
CA ASP A 282 -8.01 -1.07 -12.98
C ASP A 282 -8.33 -0.74 -14.44
N VAL A 283 -9.06 0.35 -14.66
CA VAL A 283 -9.50 0.80 -15.99
C VAL A 283 -8.31 1.22 -16.87
N SER A 284 -7.10 1.18 -16.31
CA SER A 284 -5.81 1.36 -16.97
C SER A 284 -5.33 0.11 -17.76
N VAL A 285 -6.04 -1.02 -17.69
CA VAL A 285 -5.76 -2.24 -18.50
C VAL A 285 -6.50 -2.23 -19.84
N ILE A 286 -6.62 -1.05 -20.48
CA ILE A 286 -7.03 -0.91 -21.89
C ILE A 286 -5.93 -0.18 -22.65
#